data_AF-B5GA75-F1
#
_entry.id   AF-B5GA75-F1
#
_cell.length_a   1.000
_cell.length_b   1.000
_cell.length_c   1.000
_cell.angle_alpha   90.00
_cell.angle_beta   90.00
_cell.angle_gamma   90.00
#
_symmetry.space_group_name_H-M   'P 1'
#
loop_
_entity.id
_entity.type
_entity.pdbx_description
1 polymer ?
#
loop_
_entity_poly.entity_id
_entity_poly.type
_entity_poly.pdbx_seq_one_letter_code
_entity_poly.pdbx_strand_id
1 'polypeptide(L)'
;MSPKPFGDKNDGTSESAGAAQATGGSSILGKLIGGQQVPGGKTKVPAYVNNELLERLRNTVVALQRDPQVEVPPLSLSAFVEAAVAVAVEEAEERYNGGAPFPARPHAKLKTGPPIGS
;
A
#
# COMPACT_ATOMS: atom_id res chain seq x y z
N MET A 1 13.29 60.16 44.37
CA MET A 1 12.46 59.24 45.17
C MET A 1 11.98 58.11 44.26
N SER A 2 12.23 56.87 44.68
CA SER A 2 11.61 55.61 44.23
C SER A 2 10.08 55.65 44.36
N PRO A 3 9.26 54.80 43.66
CA PRO A 3 9.42 53.34 43.57
C PRO A 3 9.13 52.64 42.21
N LYS A 4 9.66 51.41 42.09
CA LYS A 4 9.14 50.26 41.30
C LYS A 4 8.59 49.21 42.33
N PRO A 5 8.24 47.96 41.97
CA PRO A 5 7.15 47.41 41.13
C PRO A 5 6.44 46.19 41.80
N PHE A 6 5.18 45.84 41.53
CA PHE A 6 4.62 44.48 41.76
C PHE A 6 3.33 44.34 40.92
N GLY A 7 2.97 43.23 40.27
CA GLY A 7 3.53 41.87 40.21
C GLY A 7 3.64 41.37 38.76
N ASP A 8 4.66 40.56 38.48
CA ASP A 8 4.67 39.08 38.50
C ASP A 8 3.94 38.50 37.26
N LYS A 9 4.72 38.06 36.25
CA LYS A 9 5.24 36.68 36.06
C LYS A 9 4.13 35.74 35.58
N ASN A 10 4.30 34.85 34.60
CA ASN A 10 5.51 34.34 33.96
C ASN A 10 5.11 33.63 32.64
N ASP A 11 6.09 33.54 31.74
CA ASP A 11 6.43 32.41 30.86
C ASP A 11 5.30 31.53 30.26
N GLY A 12 5.26 31.28 28.96
CA GLY A 12 6.29 31.46 27.95
C GLY A 12 5.95 30.62 26.70
N THR A 13 6.78 30.84 25.69
CA THR A 13 7.12 29.88 24.62
C THR A 13 6.15 29.74 23.44
N SER A 14 6.33 30.67 22.49
CA SER A 14 6.59 30.47 21.05
C SER A 14 6.11 29.19 20.33
N GLU A 15 5.26 29.43 19.34
CA GLU A 15 5.42 29.08 17.91
C GLU A 15 5.82 27.64 17.49
N SER A 16 4.93 26.95 16.78
CA SER A 16 4.95 26.83 15.31
C SER A 16 4.21 25.59 14.78
N ALA A 17 3.29 25.87 13.84
CA ALA A 17 2.90 25.17 12.63
C ALA A 17 3.01 23.63 12.50
N GLY A 18 1.89 23.00 12.08
CA GLY A 18 1.94 21.84 11.18
C GLY A 18 0.93 20.71 11.43
N ALA A 19 -0.38 20.99 11.49
CA ALA A 19 -1.38 19.91 11.46
C ALA A 19 -1.75 19.59 10.00
N ALA A 20 -1.33 18.40 9.56
CA ALA A 20 -1.50 17.88 8.21
C ALA A 20 -2.98 17.76 7.81
N GLN A 21 -3.33 18.46 6.75
CA GLN A 21 -4.63 18.41 6.09
C GLN A 21 -4.75 17.11 5.29
N ALA A 22 -5.70 16.26 5.67
CA ALA A 22 -6.06 15.04 4.95
C ALA A 22 -6.52 15.38 3.52
N THR A 23 -5.69 15.04 2.53
CA THR A 23 -6.05 15.19 1.11
C THR A 23 -6.82 13.95 0.65
N GLY A 24 -8.14 14.09 0.57
CA GLY A 24 -9.00 13.22 -0.22
C GLY A 24 -8.70 13.39 -1.72
N GLY A 25 -7.97 12.44 -2.30
CA GLY A 25 -7.70 12.38 -3.74
C GLY A 25 -8.75 11.54 -4.46
N SER A 26 -9.90 12.13 -4.75
CA SER A 26 -10.99 11.47 -5.49
C SER A 26 -10.80 11.58 -7.02
N SER A 27 -10.90 10.44 -7.69
CA SER A 27 -11.73 10.24 -8.91
C SER A 27 -11.26 10.61 -10.33
N ILE A 28 -9.96 10.69 -10.62
CA ILE A 28 -9.50 10.75 -12.04
C ILE A 28 -8.81 9.45 -12.47
N LEU A 29 -8.04 8.82 -11.59
CA LEU A 29 -7.34 7.56 -11.89
C LEU A 29 -8.29 6.36 -12.04
N GLY A 30 -9.50 6.40 -11.46
CA GLY A 30 -10.47 5.31 -11.56
C GLY A 30 -11.28 5.25 -12.86
N LYS A 31 -11.21 6.28 -13.72
CA LYS A 31 -12.04 6.37 -14.94
C LYS A 31 -11.30 6.03 -16.24
N LEU A 32 -9.97 6.03 -16.23
CA LEU A 32 -9.15 5.79 -17.42
C LEU A 32 -8.69 4.33 -17.57
N ILE A 33 -8.88 3.52 -16.53
CA ILE A 33 -8.57 2.09 -16.53
C ILE A 33 -9.89 1.36 -16.74
N GLY A 34 -10.00 0.61 -17.82
CA GLY A 34 -11.13 -0.27 -18.09
C GLY A 34 -11.44 -1.17 -16.89
N GLY A 35 -12.42 -0.75 -16.10
CA GLY A 35 -13.61 -1.53 -15.77
C GLY A 35 -13.50 -2.72 -14.83
N GLN A 36 -12.35 -3.31 -14.56
CA GLN A 36 -12.28 -4.37 -13.55
C GLN A 36 -11.97 -3.77 -12.18
N GLN A 37 -12.94 -3.00 -11.65
CA GLN A 37 -13.01 -2.75 -10.22
C GLN A 37 -13.33 -4.08 -9.55
N VAL A 38 -12.30 -4.74 -9.01
CA VAL A 38 -12.49 -5.85 -8.08
C VAL A 38 -13.19 -5.26 -6.85
N PRO A 39 -14.45 -5.64 -6.53
CA PRO A 39 -15.14 -5.11 -5.38
C PRO A 39 -14.44 -5.58 -4.10
N GLY A 40 -13.77 -4.66 -3.41
CA GLY A 40 -13.03 -4.95 -2.20
C GLY A 40 -12.11 -3.80 -1.83
N GLY A 41 -12.04 -3.45 -0.55
CA GLY A 41 -11.01 -2.52 -0.07
C GLY A 41 -9.62 -3.11 -0.33
N LYS A 42 -8.64 -2.25 -0.64
CA LYS A 42 -7.25 -2.68 -0.80
C LYS A 42 -6.61 -2.88 0.58
N THR A 43 -6.15 -4.09 0.88
CA THR A 43 -5.39 -4.39 2.10
C THR A 43 -3.90 -4.50 1.76
N LYS A 44 -3.04 -3.80 2.50
CA LYS A 44 -1.59 -3.94 2.35
C LYS A 44 -1.14 -5.27 2.98
N VAL A 45 -0.44 -6.08 2.19
CA VAL A 45 0.16 -7.33 2.66
C VAL A 45 1.64 -7.09 2.97
N PRO A 46 2.10 -7.33 4.21
CA PRO A 46 3.53 -7.30 4.50
C PRO A 46 4.17 -8.57 3.93
N ALA A 47 4.95 -8.43 2.86
CA ALA A 47 5.72 -9.50 2.26
C ALA A 47 7.17 -9.05 2.05
N TYR A 48 8.11 -9.90 2.45
CA TYR A 48 9.54 -9.64 2.21
C TYR A 48 9.92 -10.20 0.84
N VAL A 49 10.61 -9.38 0.06
CA VAL A 49 11.28 -9.77 -1.18
C VAL A 49 12.74 -9.36 -1.08
N ASN A 50 13.64 -10.11 -1.73
CA ASN A 50 15.03 -9.68 -1.79
C ASN A 50 15.16 -8.42 -2.67
N ASN A 51 16.20 -7.60 -2.43
CA ASN A 51 16.39 -6.33 -3.14
C ASN A 51 16.58 -6.52 -4.65
N GLU A 52 17.28 -7.58 -5.05
CA GLU A 52 17.52 -7.89 -6.45
C GLU A 52 16.22 -8.15 -7.21
N LEU A 53 15.30 -8.93 -6.62
CA LEU A 53 13.99 -9.20 -7.19
C LEU A 53 13.15 -7.92 -7.24
N LEU A 54 13.21 -7.07 -6.20
CA LEU A 54 12.50 -5.80 -6.21
C LEU A 54 12.92 -4.91 -7.39
N GLU A 55 14.22 -4.80 -7.65
CA GLU A 55 14.73 -4.03 -8.79
C GLU A 55 14.34 -4.65 -10.12
N ARG A 56 14.38 -5.98 -10.23
CA ARG A 56 13.91 -6.69 -11.42
C ARG A 56 12.42 -6.43 -11.67
N LEU A 57 11.58 -6.50 -10.64
CA LEU A 57 10.15 -6.21 -10.76
C LEU A 57 9.89 -4.77 -11.22
N ARG A 58 10.62 -3.80 -10.68
CA ARG A 58 10.53 -2.38 -11.11
C ARG A 58 10.90 -2.23 -12.59
N ASN A 59 12.03 -2.81 -13.00
CA ASN A 59 12.51 -2.75 -14.38
C ASN A 59 11.53 -3.41 -15.35
N THR A 60 10.96 -4.57 -14.97
CA THR A 60 9.96 -5.28 -15.78
C THR A 60 8.73 -4.42 -16.03
N VAL A 61 8.18 -3.78 -15.00
CA VAL A 61 6.99 -2.92 -15.14
C VAL A 61 7.27 -1.76 -16.10
N VAL A 62 8.42 -1.10 -15.95
CA VAL A 62 8.83 0.00 -16.82
C VAL A 62 9.02 -0.47 -18.27
N ALA A 63 9.63 -1.65 -18.46
CA ALA A 63 9.82 -2.22 -19.79
C ALA A 63 8.47 -2.52 -20.47
N LEU A 64 7.55 -3.19 -19.77
CA LEU A 64 6.22 -3.50 -20.30
C LEU A 64 5.40 -2.25 -20.62
N GLN A 65 5.52 -1.19 -19.81
CA GLN A 65 4.86 0.10 -20.06
C GLN A 65 5.39 0.84 -21.29
N ARG A 66 6.61 0.53 -21.73
CA ARG A 66 7.27 1.17 -22.88
C ARG A 66 7.22 0.32 -24.14
N ASP A 67 6.86 -0.95 -24.01
CA ASP A 67 6.83 -1.89 -25.12
C ASP A 67 5.55 -1.68 -25.95
N PRO A 68 5.65 -1.25 -27.22
CA PRO A 68 4.49 -1.04 -28.07
C PRO A 68 3.76 -2.34 -28.44
N GLN A 69 4.34 -3.51 -28.18
CA GLN A 69 3.70 -4.80 -28.41
C GLN A 69 2.79 -5.24 -27.26
N VAL A 70 2.85 -4.58 -26.11
CA VAL A 70 2.03 -4.90 -24.94
C VAL A 70 0.72 -4.13 -25.02
N GLU A 71 -0.36 -4.81 -25.40
CA GLU A 71 -1.69 -4.19 -25.58
C GLU A 71 -2.22 -3.53 -24.30
N VAL A 72 -2.01 -4.19 -23.16
CA VAL A 72 -2.47 -3.72 -21.85
C VAL A 72 -1.30 -3.77 -20.85
N PRO A 73 -0.50 -2.70 -20.76
CA PRO A 73 0.62 -2.68 -19.83
C PRO A 73 0.16 -2.58 -18.37
N PRO A 74 0.94 -3.09 -17.42
CA PRO A 74 0.63 -2.94 -16.00
C PRO A 74 0.66 -1.47 -15.60
N LEU A 75 -0.33 -1.04 -14.82
CA LEU A 75 -0.47 0.36 -14.39
C LEU A 75 0.54 0.77 -13.32
N SER A 76 0.97 -0.19 -12.51
CA SER A 76 1.89 0.03 -11.40
C SER A 76 2.55 -1.29 -10.99
N LEU A 77 3.61 -1.19 -10.20
CA LEU A 77 4.25 -2.34 -9.56
C LEU A 77 3.27 -3.17 -8.73
N SER A 78 2.41 -2.51 -7.95
CA SER A 78 1.41 -3.21 -7.13
C SER A 78 0.40 -3.98 -7.98
N ALA A 79 -0.08 -3.39 -9.07
CA ALA A 79 -1.02 -4.06 -9.98
C ALA A 79 -0.35 -5.27 -10.68
N PHE A 80 0.91 -5.12 -11.09
CA PHE A 80 1.68 -6.22 -11.67
C PHE A 80 1.86 -7.39 -10.69
N VAL A 81 2.24 -7.08 -9.44
CA VAL A 81 2.43 -8.10 -8.39
C VAL A 81 1.10 -8.75 -8.01
N GLU A 82 0.02 -7.98 -7.90
CA GLU A 82 -1.32 -8.50 -7.61
C GLU A 82 -1.76 -9.51 -8.68
N ALA A 83 -1.64 -9.16 -9.97
CA ALA A 83 -1.97 -10.07 -11.06
C ALA A 83 -1.08 -11.33 -11.07
N ALA A 84 0.23 -11.17 -10.88
CA ALA A 84 1.16 -12.31 -10.84
C ALA A 84 0.85 -13.26 -9.67
N VAL A 85 0.50 -12.72 -8.50
CA VAL A 85 0.10 -13.53 -7.33
C VAL A 85 -1.24 -14.22 -7.57
N ALA A 86 -2.21 -13.55 -8.19
CA ALA A 86 -3.50 -14.15 -8.52
C ALA A 86 -3.33 -15.38 -9.43
N VAL A 87 -2.55 -15.25 -10.50
CA VAL A 87 -2.23 -16.37 -11.41
C VAL A 87 -1.56 -17.52 -10.65
N ALA A 88 -0.57 -17.22 -9.81
CA ALA A 88 0.14 -18.25 -9.04
C ALA A 88 -0.78 -18.97 -8.02
N VAL A 89 -1.78 -18.28 -7.47
CA VAL A 89 -2.79 -18.88 -6.57
C VAL A 89 -3.72 -19.79 -7.37
N GLU A 90 -4.25 -19.32 -8.50
CA GLU A 90 -5.12 -20.11 -9.39
C GLU A 90 -4.40 -21.40 -9.84
N GLU A 91 -3.14 -21.31 -10.28
CA GLU A 91 -2.33 -22.48 -10.63
C GLU A 91 -2.17 -23.47 -9.46
N ALA A 92 -2.03 -22.97 -8.24
CA ALA A 92 -1.92 -23.81 -7.05
C ALA A 92 -3.26 -24.49 -6.70
N GLU A 93 -4.37 -23.78 -6.87
CA GLU A 93 -5.73 -24.30 -6.66
C GLU A 93 -6.06 -25.39 -7.68
N GLU A 94 -5.73 -25.18 -8.95
CA GLU A 94 -5.85 -26.19 -10.00
C GLU A 94 -4.99 -27.43 -9.70
N ARG A 95 -3.70 -27.21 -9.37
CA ARG A 95 -2.75 -28.31 -9.19
C ARG A 95 -2.98 -29.13 -7.94
N TYR A 96 -3.41 -28.49 -6.84
CA TYR A 96 -3.43 -29.13 -5.51
C TYR A 96 -4.80 -29.18 -4.84
N ASN A 97 -5.81 -28.48 -5.36
CA ASN A 97 -7.15 -28.43 -4.78
C ASN A 97 -8.27 -28.65 -5.81
N GLY A 98 -7.95 -29.29 -6.94
CA GLY A 98 -8.92 -29.64 -7.98
C GLY A 98 -9.60 -28.44 -8.63
N GLY A 99 -8.94 -27.29 -8.66
CA GLY A 99 -9.47 -26.02 -9.20
C GLY A 99 -10.42 -25.29 -8.24
N ALA A 100 -10.61 -25.79 -7.01
CA ALA A 100 -11.38 -25.09 -6.00
C ALA A 100 -10.50 -24.16 -5.17
N PRO A 101 -11.02 -23.03 -4.65
CA PRO A 101 -10.28 -22.19 -3.72
C PRO A 101 -9.88 -22.90 -2.43
N PHE A 102 -8.69 -22.58 -1.90
CA PHE A 102 -8.28 -23.12 -0.60
C PHE A 102 -9.20 -22.64 0.54
N PRO A 103 -9.47 -23.48 1.56
CA PRO A 103 -10.38 -23.11 2.64
C PRO A 103 -9.84 -21.92 3.44
N ALA A 104 -10.74 -21.00 3.79
CA ALA A 104 -10.41 -19.85 4.64
C ALA A 104 -9.90 -20.32 6.00
N ARG A 105 -8.78 -19.74 6.46
CA ARG A 105 -8.26 -20.04 7.81
C ARG A 105 -9.16 -19.41 8.86
N PRO A 106 -9.54 -20.14 9.94
CA PRO A 106 -10.21 -19.54 11.08
C PRO A 106 -9.33 -18.43 11.68
N HIS A 107 -9.86 -17.21 11.80
CA HIS A 107 -9.12 -16.03 12.28
C HIS A 107 -8.39 -16.26 13.61
N ALA A 108 -8.94 -17.11 14.49
CA ALA A 108 -8.34 -17.47 15.78
C ALA A 108 -6.97 -18.16 15.70
N LYS A 109 -6.55 -18.64 14.51
CA LYS A 109 -5.30 -19.39 14.30
C LYS A 109 -4.27 -18.64 13.45
N LEU A 110 -4.54 -17.38 13.08
CA LEU A 110 -3.61 -16.58 12.30
C LEU A 110 -2.51 -16.05 13.23
N LYS A 111 -1.31 -16.65 13.16
CA LYS A 111 -0.09 -15.96 13.59
C LYS A 111 0.13 -14.80 12.62
N THR A 112 -0.45 -13.64 12.92
CA THR A 112 0.04 -12.39 12.37
C THR A 112 1.51 -12.29 12.80
N GLY A 113 2.40 -11.89 11.89
CA GLY A 113 3.83 -11.73 12.21
C GLY A 113 4.06 -10.82 13.43
N PRO A 114 5.32 -10.59 13.83
CA PRO A 114 5.65 -9.73 14.96
C PRO A 114 4.87 -8.40 14.87
N PRO A 115 4.33 -7.88 15.99
CA PRO A 115 3.58 -6.64 15.98
C PRO A 115 4.40 -5.53 15.32
N ILE A 116 3.78 -4.80 14.40
CA ILE A 116 4.39 -3.64 13.77
C ILE A 116 4.39 -2.52 14.82
N GLY A 117 5.51 -2.33 15.50
CA GLY A 117 5.74 -1.25 16.46
C GLY A 117 5.57 -1.67 17.91
N SER A 118 6.70 -1.72 18.62
CA SER A 118 6.81 -1.58 20.08
C SER A 118 7.74 -0.41 20.35
#